data_AF-A0A1M6I9D2-F1
#
_entry.id   AF-A0A1M6I9D2-F1
#
_cell.length_a   1.000
_cell.length_b   1.000
_cell.length_c   1.000
_cell.angle_alpha   90.00
_cell.angle_beta   90.00
_cell.angle_gamma   90.00
#
_symmetry.space_group_name_H-M   'P 1'
#
loop_
_entity.id
_entity.type
_entity.pdbx_description
1 polymer ?
#
loop_
_entity_poly.entity_id
_entity_poly.type
_entity_poly.pdbx_seq_one_letter_code
_entity_poly.pdbx_strand_id
1 'polypeptide(L)'
;MRRFRYIWGLFWAVAMNACGTLVYQGYEMSPTHHDTQSVDFELEVGVLHVREVQGETNSIKVEYEVMNRGGDIFLPSAQTHNVFFMVKTQEGREIGHYERIYRKIAPNSSIILEETINLSVYNYASIEASIFVE
;
A
#
# COMPACT_ATOMS: atom_id res chain seq x y z
N MET A 1 -10.50 -68.34 -37.05
CA MET A 1 -10.66 -68.96 -35.72
C MET A 1 -11.47 -67.99 -34.86
N ARG A 2 -12.78 -68.26 -34.68
CA ARG A 2 -13.48 -68.52 -33.39
C ARG A 2 -13.05 -67.62 -32.22
N ARG A 3 -13.91 -67.01 -31.41
CA ARG A 3 -15.33 -66.59 -31.40
C ARG A 3 -15.48 -65.95 -30.00
N PHE A 4 -16.18 -64.82 -29.90
CA PHE A 4 -16.83 -64.34 -28.67
C PHE A 4 -17.48 -65.48 -27.87
N ARG A 5 -17.60 -65.34 -26.53
CA ARG A 5 -18.84 -65.54 -25.73
C ARG A 5 -18.63 -65.55 -24.18
N TYR A 6 -19.36 -64.63 -23.50
CA TYR A 6 -20.04 -64.65 -22.17
C TYR A 6 -19.20 -64.93 -20.88
N ILE A 7 -19.03 -63.97 -19.96
CA ILE A 7 -19.93 -63.52 -18.86
C ILE A 7 -20.65 -64.68 -18.14
N TRP A 8 -20.29 -64.98 -16.88
CA TRP A 8 -21.19 -65.16 -15.72
C TRP A 8 -20.45 -65.73 -14.47
N GLY A 9 -20.69 -65.11 -13.30
CA GLY A 9 -20.36 -65.61 -11.96
C GLY A 9 -19.13 -64.95 -11.34
N LEU A 10 -19.11 -64.32 -10.16
CA LEU A 10 -19.98 -64.22 -8.98
C LEU A 10 -19.76 -62.79 -8.44
N PHE A 11 -20.71 -61.85 -8.43
CA PHE A 11 -21.68 -61.59 -7.35
C PHE A 11 -21.50 -62.36 -6.01
N TRP A 12 -20.30 -62.37 -5.40
CA TRP A 12 -20.14 -62.73 -3.98
C TRP A 12 -18.98 -61.96 -3.36
N ALA A 13 -19.29 -60.84 -2.71
CA ALA A 13 -18.64 -60.32 -1.50
C ALA A 13 -19.37 -59.05 -1.05
N VAL A 14 -20.67 -59.19 -0.78
CA VAL A 14 -21.32 -58.34 0.22
C VAL A 14 -20.76 -58.75 1.58
N ALA A 15 -20.57 -57.75 2.43
CA ALA A 15 -20.14 -57.85 3.82
C ALA A 15 -18.66 -58.13 4.01
N MET A 16 -17.85 -57.06 4.01
CA MET A 16 -17.13 -56.71 5.23
C MET A 16 -16.94 -55.19 5.31
N ASN A 17 -17.35 -54.63 6.46
CA ASN A 17 -17.05 -53.30 6.97
C ASN A 17 -17.93 -52.13 6.49
N ALA A 18 -19.20 -52.21 6.88
CA ALA A 18 -19.89 -51.03 7.39
C ALA A 18 -19.21 -50.60 8.72
N CYS A 19 -18.42 -49.54 8.64
CA CYS A 19 -18.09 -48.58 9.70
C CYS A 19 -17.70 -47.32 8.92
N GLY A 20 -18.61 -46.38 8.60
CA GLY A 20 -19.55 -45.82 9.55
C GLY A 20 -18.85 -44.83 10.48
N THR A 21 -18.07 -43.90 9.94
CA THR A 21 -18.00 -42.49 10.39
C THR A 21 -17.25 -41.70 9.32
N LEU A 22 -18.00 -40.99 8.48
CA LEU A 22 -17.53 -39.78 7.84
C LEU A 22 -17.26 -38.78 8.98
N VAL A 23 -16.03 -38.79 9.51
CA VAL A 23 -15.55 -37.64 10.26
C VAL A 23 -15.32 -36.57 9.20
N TYR A 24 -16.28 -35.65 9.14
CA TYR A 24 -16.11 -34.36 8.50
C TYR A 24 -14.94 -33.69 9.21
N GLN A 25 -13.72 -33.94 8.72
CA GLN A 25 -12.57 -33.10 9.05
C GLN A 25 -12.79 -31.81 8.28
N GLY A 26 -13.67 -30.97 8.85
CA GLY A 26 -13.52 -29.55 8.70
C GLY A 26 -12.10 -29.28 9.17
N TYR A 27 -11.19 -29.08 8.22
CA TYR A 27 -10.05 -28.25 8.52
C TYR A 27 -10.68 -26.93 8.95
N GLU A 28 -10.74 -26.74 10.26
CA GLU A 28 -10.73 -25.42 10.86
C GLU A 28 -9.55 -24.71 10.22
N MET A 29 -9.82 -23.99 9.13
CA MET A 29 -9.00 -22.86 8.78
C MET A 29 -9.09 -22.00 10.03
N SER A 30 -8.05 -22.02 10.86
CA SER A 30 -7.87 -20.92 11.80
C SER A 30 -8.02 -19.68 10.95
N PRO A 31 -9.02 -18.83 11.21
CA PRO A 31 -8.93 -17.51 10.69
C PRO A 31 -7.76 -16.93 11.49
N THR A 32 -6.55 -17.03 10.93
CA THR A 32 -5.55 -16.01 11.21
C THR A 32 -6.20 -14.74 10.71
N HIS A 33 -7.03 -14.15 11.56
CA HIS A 33 -7.12 -12.72 11.70
C HIS A 33 -5.65 -12.31 11.90
N HIS A 34 -4.97 -12.06 10.79
CA HIS A 34 -4.08 -10.92 10.78
C HIS A 34 -5.02 -9.77 11.10
N ASP A 35 -5.23 -9.55 12.40
CA ASP A 35 -5.50 -8.22 12.92
C ASP A 35 -4.49 -7.38 12.15
N THR A 36 -5.02 -6.65 11.17
CA THR A 36 -4.25 -5.61 10.51
C THR A 36 -4.17 -4.58 11.61
N GLN A 37 -3.26 -4.80 12.56
CA GLN A 37 -2.81 -3.74 13.43
C GLN A 37 -2.41 -2.66 12.44
N SER A 38 -3.22 -1.62 12.38
CA SER A 38 -2.86 -0.39 11.73
C SER A 38 -1.59 0.04 12.46
N VAL A 39 -0.44 -0.29 11.86
CA VAL A 39 0.84 0.18 12.35
C VAL A 39 0.81 1.67 12.04
N ASP A 40 0.40 2.44 13.05
CA ASP A 40 0.39 3.89 12.94
C ASP A 40 1.85 4.32 12.93
N PHE A 41 2.35 4.70 11.74
CA PHE A 41 3.72 5.13 11.60
C PHE A 41 3.84 6.61 11.98
N GLU A 42 4.75 6.93 12.89
CA GLU A 42 5.07 8.31 13.25
C GLU A 42 5.94 8.95 12.17
N LEU A 43 5.34 9.30 11.03
CA LEU A 43 5.99 10.04 9.96
C LEU A 43 5.81 11.55 10.14
N GLU A 44 6.89 12.28 9.92
CA GLU A 44 6.92 13.74 9.85
C GLU A 44 7.45 14.18 8.48
N VAL A 45 7.01 15.36 8.02
CA VAL A 45 7.51 15.97 6.79
C VAL A 45 7.97 17.40 7.04
N GLY A 46 9.10 17.77 6.44
CA GLY A 46 9.63 19.13 6.46
C GLY A 46 10.00 19.60 5.07
N VAL A 47 9.59 20.82 4.69
CA VAL A 47 10.05 21.46 3.46
C VAL A 47 11.44 22.06 3.71
N LEU A 48 12.43 21.62 2.94
CA LEU A 48 13.82 22.07 3.08
C LEU A 48 14.10 23.27 2.19
N HIS A 49 13.68 23.20 0.92
CA HIS A 49 13.98 24.23 -0.06
C HIS A 49 12.91 24.29 -1.16
N VAL A 50 12.64 25.50 -1.65
CA VAL A 50 11.71 25.73 -2.76
C VAL A 50 12.39 26.60 -3.79
N ARG A 51 12.33 26.18 -5.06
CA ARG A 51 12.85 26.94 -6.21
C ARG A 51 11.75 27.14 -7.22
N GLU A 52 11.56 28.38 -7.65
CA GLU A 52 10.72 28.67 -8.81
C GLU A 52 11.41 28.18 -10.09
N VAL A 53 10.64 27.48 -10.93
CA VAL A 53 11.09 26.97 -12.23
C VAL A 53 10.37 27.78 -13.30
N GLN A 54 11.15 28.52 -14.10
CA GLN A 54 10.61 29.29 -15.22
C GLN A 54 10.47 28.41 -16.46
N GLY A 55 9.28 28.43 -17.06
CA GLY A 55 8.94 27.70 -18.29
C GLY A 55 7.70 28.29 -18.95
N GLU A 56 7.00 27.52 -19.77
CA GLU A 56 5.71 27.96 -20.37
C GLU A 56 4.60 28.12 -19.31
N THR A 57 4.72 27.42 -18.19
CA THR A 57 3.85 27.55 -17.02
C THR A 57 4.69 27.75 -15.77
N ASN A 58 4.12 28.44 -14.78
CA ASN A 58 4.76 28.61 -13.49
C ASN A 58 4.79 27.26 -12.77
N SER A 59 5.94 26.87 -12.25
CA SER A 59 6.11 25.67 -11.44
C SER A 59 7.10 25.93 -10.33
N ILE A 60 7.01 25.15 -9.26
CA ILE A 60 8.00 25.14 -8.18
C ILE A 60 8.59 23.75 -8.05
N LYS A 61 9.87 23.70 -7.68
CA LYS A 61 10.57 22.49 -7.30
C LYS A 61 10.79 22.51 -5.80
N VAL A 62 10.25 21.51 -5.11
CA VAL A 62 10.22 21.41 -3.65
C VAL A 62 11.13 20.28 -3.24
N GLU A 63 12.17 20.59 -2.48
CA GLU A 63 12.99 19.61 -1.77
C GLU A 63 12.41 19.47 -0.35
N TYR A 64 12.13 18.24 0.06
CA TYR A 64 11.49 17.95 1.34
C TYR A 64 12.09 16.70 1.98
N GLU A 65 12.03 16.66 3.30
CA GLU A 65 12.48 15.54 4.12
C GLU A 65 11.27 14.81 4.69
N VAL A 66 11.28 13.48 4.60
CA VAL A 66 10.33 12.63 5.33
C VAL A 66 11.11 11.87 6.41
N MET A 67 10.69 12.02 7.65
CA MET A 67 11.33 11.45 8.83
C MET A 67 10.43 10.38 9.43
N ASN A 68 11.00 9.22 9.74
CA ASN A 68 10.34 8.21 10.56
C ASN A 68 10.82 8.35 12.01
N ARG A 69 9.94 8.83 12.88
CA ARG A 69 10.17 8.94 14.33
C ARG A 69 9.77 7.69 15.10
N GLY A 70 9.09 6.76 14.42
CA GLY A 70 8.67 5.50 15.00
C GLY A 70 9.82 4.52 15.29
N GLY A 71 9.51 3.53 16.12
CA GLY A 71 10.43 2.42 16.45
C GLY A 71 10.57 1.37 15.34
N ASP A 72 9.64 1.34 14.38
CA ASP A 72 9.56 0.32 13.33
C ASP A 72 9.92 0.88 11.95
N ILE A 73 10.35 0.00 11.04
CA ILE A 73 10.64 0.38 9.66
C ILE A 73 9.35 0.70 8.92
N PHE A 74 9.28 1.90 8.33
CA PHE A 74 8.19 2.26 7.44
C PHE A 74 8.27 1.44 6.14
N LEU A 75 7.16 0.77 5.80
CA LEU A 75 7.02 -0.02 4.58
C LEU A 75 5.81 0.49 3.77
N PRO A 76 6.00 1.03 2.56
CA PRO A 76 4.92 1.54 1.69
C PRO A 76 3.83 0.53 1.32
N SER A 77 4.11 -0.77 1.48
CA SER A 77 3.17 -1.86 1.22
C SER A 77 2.19 -2.11 2.37
N ALA A 78 2.50 -1.66 3.58
CA ALA A 78 1.66 -1.87 4.76
C ALA A 78 0.47 -0.88 4.78
N GLN A 79 0.73 0.39 4.44
CA GLN A 79 -0.27 1.44 4.40
C GLN A 79 0.15 2.58 3.46
N THR A 80 -0.79 3.12 2.70
CA THR A 80 -0.52 4.22 1.77
C THR A 80 -0.40 5.54 2.54
N HIS A 81 0.81 6.09 2.56
CA HIS A 81 1.08 7.43 3.07
C HIS A 81 1.45 8.35 1.91
N ASN A 82 0.88 9.55 1.93
CA ASN A 82 1.13 10.60 0.98
C ASN A 82 1.68 11.83 1.71
N VAL A 83 2.57 12.56 1.05
CA VAL A 83 2.85 13.94 1.41
C VAL A 83 1.85 14.83 0.69
N PHE A 84 1.04 15.55 1.46
CA PHE A 84 0.17 16.58 0.94
C PHE A 84 0.85 17.95 1.04
N PHE A 85 0.97 18.60 -0.10
CA PHE A 85 1.47 19.96 -0.24
C PHE A 85 0.30 20.92 -0.44
N MET A 86 0.21 21.93 0.42
CA MET A 86 -0.68 23.05 0.24
C MET A 86 0.13 24.28 -0.18
N VAL A 87 0.03 24.67 -1.45
CA VAL A 87 0.70 25.85 -1.98
C VAL A 87 -0.25 27.04 -1.94
N LYS A 88 0.17 28.12 -1.27
CA LYS A 88 -0.51 29.41 -1.30
C LYS A 88 0.14 30.29 -2.37
N THR A 89 -0.69 30.87 -3.23
CA THR A 89 -0.24 31.76 -4.31
C THR A 89 -0.27 33.23 -3.85
N GLN A 90 0.46 34.10 -4.54
CA GLN A 90 0.44 35.55 -4.25
C GLN A 90 -0.95 36.16 -4.44
N GLU A 91 -1.78 35.55 -5.29
CA GLU A 91 -3.16 35.93 -5.55
C GLU A 91 -4.14 35.39 -4.49
N GLY A 92 -3.65 34.71 -3.45
CA GLY A 92 -4.45 34.17 -2.35
C GLY A 92 -5.18 32.88 -2.68
N ARG A 93 -4.79 32.16 -3.73
CA ARG A 93 -5.34 30.83 -4.05
C ARG A 93 -4.56 29.74 -3.34
N GLU A 94 -5.24 28.63 -3.10
CA GLU A 94 -4.66 27.42 -2.54
C GLU A 94 -4.66 26.32 -3.60
N ILE A 95 -3.50 25.71 -3.82
CA ILE A 95 -3.29 24.60 -4.77
C ILE A 95 -2.80 23.40 -3.96
N GLY A 96 -3.60 22.35 -3.95
CA GLY A 96 -3.24 21.07 -3.32
C GLY A 96 -2.52 20.14 -4.29
N HIS A 97 -1.44 19.51 -3.83
CA HIS A 97 -0.70 18.48 -4.56
C HIS A 97 -0.38 17.32 -3.62
N TYR A 98 -0.43 16.09 -4.12
CA TYR A 98 -0.11 14.90 -3.33
C TYR A 98 1.02 14.14 -4.00
N GLU A 99 1.97 13.67 -3.20
CA GLU A 99 2.99 12.74 -3.64
C GLU A 99 3.08 11.56 -2.70
N ARG A 100 3.03 10.35 -3.26
CA ARG A 100 3.03 9.12 -2.46
C ARG A 100 4.44 8.76 -1.98
N ILE A 101 4.54 8.23 -0.77
CA ILE A 101 5.82 7.80 -0.20
C ILE A 101 6.06 6.34 -0.60
N TYR A 102 6.89 6.11 -1.62
CA TYR A 102 7.21 4.77 -2.14
C TYR A 102 8.48 4.15 -1.56
N ARG A 103 9.21 4.89 -0.71
CA ARG A 103 10.49 4.43 -0.17
C ARG A 103 10.30 3.90 1.24
N LYS A 104 11.01 2.81 1.55
CA LYS A 104 11.18 2.35 2.93
C LYS A 104 12.00 3.36 3.72
N ILE A 105 11.64 3.59 4.99
CA ILE A 105 12.35 4.52 5.87
C ILE A 105 12.64 3.79 7.18
N ALA A 106 13.92 3.64 7.52
CA ALA A 106 14.31 2.96 8.74
C ALA A 106 13.85 3.74 9.99
N PRO A 107 13.72 3.10 11.16
CA PRO A 107 13.41 3.78 12.40
C PRO A 107 14.39 4.92 12.67
N ASN A 108 13.89 6.05 13.19
CA ASN A 108 14.70 7.23 13.56
C ASN A 108 15.60 7.75 12.43
N SER A 109 15.17 7.58 11.17
CA SER A 109 15.91 8.01 9.99
C SER A 109 15.04 8.86 9.08
N SER A 110 15.67 9.52 8.13
CA SER A 110 15.00 10.36 7.17
C SER A 110 15.47 10.10 5.74
N ILE A 111 14.62 10.51 4.80
CA ILE A 111 14.95 10.53 3.38
C ILE A 111 14.65 11.93 2.84
N ILE A 112 15.49 12.38 1.91
CA ILE A 112 15.27 13.62 1.16
C ILE A 112 14.72 13.25 -0.21
N LEU A 113 13.66 13.95 -0.59
CA LEU A 113 12.92 13.77 -1.82
C LEU A 113 12.73 15.12 -2.50
N GLU A 114 12.37 15.08 -3.77
CA GLU A 114 12.15 16.27 -4.57
C GLU A 114 10.90 16.08 -5.43
N GLU A 115 10.07 17.12 -5.54
CA GLU A 115 8.83 17.11 -6.31
C GLU A 115 8.68 18.41 -7.10
N THR A 116 8.05 18.34 -8.29
CA THR A 116 7.76 19.53 -9.12
C THR A 116 6.26 19.77 -9.17
N ILE A 117 5.82 20.89 -8.60
CA ILE A 117 4.40 21.26 -8.52
C ILE A 117 4.11 22.35 -9.56
N ASN A 118 3.15 22.08 -10.44
CA ASN A 118 2.70 23.03 -11.46
C ASN A 118 1.71 24.03 -10.85
N LEU A 119 2.00 25.33 -10.96
CA LEU A 119 1.17 26.44 -10.49
C LEU A 119 0.35 27.09 -11.61
N SER A 120 0.43 26.55 -12.82
CA SER A 120 -0.21 27.04 -14.04
C SER A 120 0.21 28.47 -14.36
N VAL A 121 -0.63 29.44 -13.99
CA VAL A 121 -0.43 30.88 -14.24
C VAL A 121 -0.18 31.68 -12.95
N TYR A 122 -0.23 31.02 -11.79
CA TYR A 122 -0.15 31.68 -10.49
C TYR A 122 1.29 31.80 -10.01
N ASN A 123 1.55 32.83 -9.20
CA ASN A 123 2.87 33.06 -8.63
C ASN A 123 2.97 32.45 -7.23
N TYR A 124 4.11 31.84 -6.94
CA TYR A 124 4.37 31.21 -5.65
C TYR A 124 4.43 32.25 -4.52
N ALA A 125 3.83 31.94 -3.37
CA ALA A 125 4.01 32.72 -2.13
C ALA A 125 4.56 31.85 -0.99
N SER A 126 3.89 30.74 -0.65
CA SER A 126 4.35 29.83 0.40
C SER A 126 3.85 28.41 0.16
N ILE A 127 4.46 27.45 0.86
CA ILE A 127 4.05 26.05 0.85
C ILE A 127 4.05 25.49 2.28
N GLU A 128 3.08 24.64 2.56
CA GLU A 128 3.00 23.82 3.76
C GLU A 128 2.93 22.35 3.31
N ALA A 129 3.56 21.45 4.08
CA ALA A 129 3.54 20.02 3.80
C ALA A 129 3.05 19.26 5.04
N SER A 130 2.27 18.19 4.82
CA SER A 130 1.77 17.33 5.88
C SER A 130 1.71 15.88 5.41
N ILE A 131 1.78 14.93 6.35
CA ILE A 131 1.55 13.51 6.05
C ILE A 131 0.03 13.28 6.04
N PHE A 132 -0.44 12.62 4.99
CA PHE A 132 -1.82 12.17 4.84
C PHE A 132 -1.84 10.65 4.68
N VAL A 133 -2.72 9.99 5.41
CA VAL A 133 -2.89 8.54 5.38
C VAL A 133 -4.22 8.23 4.69
N GLU A 134 -4.17 7.40 3.64
CA GLU A 134 -5.37 6.92 2.92
C GLU A 134 -6.00 5.69 3.59
#